data_AF-A0A1K2HRH3-F1
#
_entry.id   AF-A0A1K2HRH3-F1
#
_cell.length_a   1.000
_cell.length_b   1.000
_cell.length_c   1.000
_cell.angle_alpha   90.00
_cell.angle_beta   90.00
_cell.angle_gamma   90.00
#
_symmetry.space_group_name_H-M   'P 1'
#
loop_
_entity.id
_entity.type
_entity.pdbx_description
1 polymer ?
#
loop_
_entity_poly.entity_id
_entity_poly.type
_entity_poly.pdbx_seq_one_letter_code
_entity_poly.pdbx_strand_id
1 'polypeptide(L)'
;MHFPMTRASLLLATMLALSACGGGGESGQTPPPVAVTPLTTVSGIAAAGAPLQGTIIIKDGFNNLKATGIKADGSFSFDVSQMKAPFMLRAQGDANGTSYVLHAAATDADGNGHFNVTPLSELIVARAVGQSPAQFYAAANFSQLGKTQLDQQEAALQARIQPLLDAAKVPSSVDLRRQVFAADLTGLDAVLEAVEVSIDADNKQFTLRNRLNGATLSDGLRGSQGNSTLKADADSSEALEAVAASVKLAKQHLSLNEFTQGQEILALLHPDYLSYGHTKADEAKDLEYLASSTSTDYDRSIKRTLISYQIQGFKDGVLTLALDTAQRSSMKAWNNKDQRSVDLQFKRDAAGKWLLQGNQYPAGFTSIEPANASTTACFENCKYMAIELYDSVNNKIKDGFAYAVVKGPGLPEGGVRATYTPSKFSDNSGSWVFDKVKTNSAMNPDGSFDLNTHMLWIKTDVAKAQMGKWPVYALEVFDRTGKLIYIEREVPSIPVVPRT
;
A
#
# COMPACT_ATOMS: atom_id res chain seq x y z
N MET A 1 23.87 5.45 79.58
CA MET A 1 22.73 4.58 79.22
C MET A 1 23.28 3.40 78.43
N HIS A 2 23.10 2.20 79.01
CA HIS A 2 23.07 0.86 78.40
C HIS A 2 23.94 0.54 77.16
N PHE A 3 25.11 -0.08 77.43
CA PHE A 3 25.55 -1.46 77.06
C PHE A 3 25.52 -1.93 75.56
N PRO A 4 26.37 -2.91 75.17
CA PRO A 4 27.53 -2.70 74.28
C PRO A 4 27.70 -3.82 73.21
N MET A 5 28.92 -3.94 72.66
CA MET A 5 29.51 -5.19 72.11
C MET A 5 28.91 -5.67 70.76
N THR A 6 29.61 -6.26 69.78
CA THR A 6 30.98 -6.76 69.65
C THR A 6 31.29 -6.98 68.15
N ARG A 7 32.59 -6.92 67.85
CA ARG A 7 33.34 -7.31 66.64
C ARG A 7 32.81 -8.50 65.84
N ALA A 8 33.02 -8.48 64.52
CA ALA A 8 33.52 -9.65 63.79
C ALA A 8 34.23 -9.22 62.48
N SER A 9 35.55 -9.42 62.45
CA SER A 9 36.39 -9.43 61.26
C SER A 9 36.26 -10.76 60.52
N LEU A 10 36.34 -10.80 59.19
CA LEU A 10 37.04 -11.89 58.50
C LEU A 10 37.46 -11.50 57.06
N LEU A 11 38.78 -11.54 56.83
CA LEU A 11 39.43 -11.61 55.53
C LEU A 11 39.16 -12.98 54.88
N LEU A 12 39.09 -13.07 53.53
CA LEU A 12 39.87 -14.08 52.80
C LEU A 12 40.04 -13.81 51.29
N ALA A 13 41.32 -13.66 50.95
CA ALA A 13 42.09 -13.95 49.74
C ALA A 13 41.49 -14.75 48.56
N THR A 14 41.75 -14.21 47.35
CA THR A 14 42.42 -14.80 46.15
C THR A 14 42.17 -16.26 45.75
N MET A 15 41.82 -16.49 44.47
CA MET A 15 42.67 -17.22 43.49
C MET A 15 42.09 -17.22 42.06
N LEU A 16 42.96 -16.92 41.10
CA LEU A 16 42.86 -17.23 39.67
C LEU A 16 42.92 -18.75 39.45
N ALA A 17 42.12 -19.26 38.51
CA ALA A 17 42.42 -20.51 37.81
C ALA A 17 42.04 -20.39 36.33
N LEU A 18 43.07 -20.25 35.49
CA LEU A 18 43.04 -20.61 34.07
C LEU A 18 42.86 -22.14 33.99
N SER A 19 41.84 -22.61 33.27
CA SER A 19 41.80 -23.99 32.77
C SER A 19 42.09 -23.98 31.26
N ALA A 20 43.34 -24.30 30.94
CA ALA A 20 43.75 -24.81 29.64
C ALA A 20 44.22 -26.25 29.82
N CYS A 21 44.00 -27.04 28.77
CA CYS A 21 44.49 -28.40 28.49
C CYS A 21 43.61 -29.57 28.98
N GLY A 22 43.07 -30.28 27.99
CA GLY A 22 42.44 -31.58 28.09
C GLY A 22 42.31 -32.18 26.69
N GLY A 23 43.43 -32.49 26.07
CA GLY A 23 43.50 -33.28 24.83
C GLY A 23 43.13 -34.73 25.11
N GLY A 24 42.03 -35.19 24.51
CA GLY A 24 41.64 -36.59 24.42
C GLY A 24 41.62 -36.99 22.95
N GLY A 25 42.57 -37.81 22.53
CA GLY A 25 42.56 -38.43 21.22
C GLY A 25 41.54 -39.56 21.19
N GLU A 26 40.35 -39.27 20.68
CA GLU A 26 39.42 -40.28 20.20
C GLU A 26 39.53 -40.36 18.68
N SER A 27 39.80 -41.56 18.19
CA SER A 27 39.80 -41.90 16.78
C SER A 27 38.42 -41.63 16.19
N GLY A 28 38.25 -40.41 15.70
CA GLY A 28 37.02 -39.93 15.08
C GLY A 28 36.71 -40.76 13.84
N GLN A 29 35.72 -41.65 13.96
CA GLN A 29 34.89 -41.95 12.82
C GLN A 29 34.14 -40.65 12.49
N THR A 30 34.56 -39.99 11.40
CA THR A 30 33.77 -38.96 10.75
C THR A 30 32.35 -39.50 10.63
N PRO A 31 31.32 -38.81 11.16
CA PRO A 31 29.95 -39.19 10.88
C PRO A 31 29.83 -39.32 9.36
N PRO A 32 29.19 -40.38 8.84
CA PRO A 32 28.98 -40.49 7.40
C PRO A 32 28.32 -39.19 6.92
N PRO A 33 28.77 -38.60 5.80
CA PRO A 33 28.13 -37.40 5.27
C PRO A 33 26.64 -37.66 5.19
N VAL A 34 25.84 -36.82 5.86
CA VAL A 34 24.39 -36.90 5.80
C VAL A 34 24.03 -36.84 4.32
N ALA A 35 23.47 -37.92 3.78
CA ALA A 35 23.10 -37.98 2.38
C ALA A 35 22.04 -36.90 2.14
N VAL A 36 22.41 -35.87 1.39
CA VAL A 36 21.47 -34.82 1.00
C VAL A 36 20.58 -35.41 -0.09
N THR A 37 19.30 -35.59 0.21
CA THR A 37 18.32 -36.05 -0.78
C THR A 37 18.10 -34.95 -1.80
N PRO A 38 18.32 -35.18 -3.11
CA PRO A 38 18.07 -34.18 -4.12
C PRO A 38 16.62 -33.70 -4.12
N LEU A 39 16.42 -32.42 -4.39
CA LEU A 39 15.11 -31.86 -4.65
C LEU A 39 14.47 -32.54 -5.86
N THR A 40 13.23 -32.99 -5.69
CA THR A 40 12.38 -33.55 -6.75
C THR A 40 11.13 -32.69 -6.96
N THR A 41 10.74 -31.90 -5.98
CA THR A 41 9.62 -30.95 -6.09
C THR A 41 9.94 -29.65 -5.38
N VAL A 42 9.58 -28.54 -6.03
CA VAL A 42 9.64 -27.19 -5.47
C VAL A 42 8.25 -26.56 -5.63
N SER A 43 7.57 -26.32 -4.52
CA SER A 43 6.27 -25.65 -4.47
C SER A 43 6.31 -24.46 -3.53
N GLY A 44 5.27 -23.63 -3.49
CA GLY A 44 5.31 -22.43 -2.66
C GLY A 44 4.18 -21.46 -2.91
N ILE A 45 4.31 -20.28 -2.31
CA ILE A 45 3.44 -19.12 -2.53
C ILE A 45 4.29 -17.93 -2.97
N ALA A 46 3.82 -17.21 -3.99
CA ALA A 46 4.31 -15.89 -4.36
C ALA A 46 3.31 -14.83 -3.87
N ALA A 47 3.74 -13.98 -2.94
CA ALA A 47 2.88 -12.95 -2.34
C ALA A 47 3.67 -11.71 -1.89
N ALA A 48 3.00 -10.55 -1.90
CA ALA A 48 3.50 -9.28 -1.37
C ALA A 48 2.33 -8.49 -0.76
N GLY A 49 1.81 -8.96 0.39
CA GLY A 49 0.59 -8.43 1.02
C GLY A 49 -0.72 -8.84 0.32
N ALA A 50 -0.59 -9.50 -0.84
CA ALA A 50 -1.63 -10.20 -1.58
C ALA A 50 -0.97 -11.27 -2.49
N PRO A 51 -1.72 -12.29 -2.94
CA PRO A 51 -1.24 -13.23 -3.96
C PRO A 51 -0.73 -12.53 -5.21
N LEU A 52 0.48 -12.86 -5.67
CA LEU A 52 0.96 -12.41 -6.99
C LEU A 52 0.14 -13.10 -8.09
N GLN A 53 -0.43 -12.31 -8.99
CA GLN A 53 -1.04 -12.79 -10.22
C GLN A 53 -0.03 -12.66 -11.36
N GLY A 54 0.47 -13.78 -11.88
CA GLY A 54 1.49 -13.73 -12.92
C GLY A 54 2.14 -15.08 -13.21
N THR A 55 3.43 -15.03 -13.55
CA THR A 55 4.23 -16.20 -13.92
C THR A 55 5.36 -16.39 -12.92
N ILE A 56 5.67 -17.65 -12.62
CA ILE A 56 6.88 -18.00 -11.87
C ILE A 56 7.77 -18.89 -12.74
N ILE A 57 9.08 -18.66 -12.63
CA ILE A 57 10.11 -19.38 -13.36
C ILE A 57 11.12 -19.92 -12.34
N ILE A 58 11.40 -21.22 -12.40
CA ILE A 58 12.53 -21.83 -11.68
C ILE A 58 13.68 -22.06 -12.65
N LYS A 59 14.91 -21.77 -12.19
CA LYS A 59 16.13 -21.89 -12.98
C LYS A 59 17.23 -22.55 -12.16
N ASP A 60 18.04 -23.39 -12.80
CA ASP A 60 19.26 -23.96 -12.20
C ASP A 60 20.56 -23.28 -12.69
N GLY A 61 21.69 -23.65 -12.08
CA GLY A 61 23.01 -23.14 -12.44
C GLY A 61 23.51 -23.59 -13.82
N PHE A 62 22.80 -24.49 -14.51
CA PHE A 62 23.09 -24.95 -15.86
C PHE A 62 22.19 -24.27 -16.91
N ASN A 63 21.43 -23.24 -16.50
CA ASN A 63 20.43 -22.54 -17.32
C ASN A 63 19.23 -23.39 -17.76
N ASN A 64 18.99 -24.56 -17.15
CA ASN A 64 17.70 -25.23 -17.32
C ASN A 64 16.61 -24.41 -16.62
N LEU A 65 15.47 -24.23 -17.27
CA LEU A 65 14.36 -23.47 -16.71
C LEU A 65 13.02 -24.18 -16.92
N LYS A 66 12.09 -23.94 -15.99
CA LYS A 66 10.67 -24.29 -16.10
C LYS A 66 9.84 -23.08 -15.69
N ALA A 67 8.71 -22.88 -16.35
CA ALA A 67 7.79 -21.79 -16.07
C ALA A 67 6.35 -22.31 -15.90
N THR A 68 5.59 -21.67 -15.02
CA THR A 68 4.16 -21.94 -14.85
C THR A 68 3.44 -20.67 -14.37
N GLY A 69 2.11 -20.66 -14.51
CA GLY A 69 1.27 -19.61 -13.94
C GLY A 69 1.19 -19.73 -12.42
N ILE A 70 1.20 -18.59 -11.74
CA ILE A 70 0.87 -18.49 -10.32
C ILE A 70 -0.66 -18.56 -10.20
N LYS A 71 -1.17 -19.40 -9.30
CA LYS A 71 -2.62 -19.54 -9.10
C LYS A 71 -3.21 -18.30 -8.41
N ALA A 72 -4.54 -18.20 -8.39
CA ALA A 72 -5.25 -17.08 -7.77
C ALA A 72 -4.92 -16.88 -6.28
N ASP A 73 -4.57 -17.96 -5.57
CA ASP A 73 -4.13 -17.96 -4.17
C ASP A 73 -2.63 -17.74 -3.98
N GLY A 74 -1.88 -17.50 -5.06
CA GLY A 74 -0.44 -17.28 -5.05
C GLY A 74 0.38 -18.57 -5.15
N SER A 75 -0.27 -19.73 -5.15
CA SER A 75 0.43 -21.01 -5.11
C SER A 75 1.04 -21.41 -6.46
N PHE A 76 2.15 -22.14 -6.40
CA PHE A 76 2.83 -22.74 -7.55
C PHE A 76 3.47 -24.09 -7.21
N SER A 77 3.85 -24.85 -8.24
CA SER A 77 4.59 -26.12 -8.08
C SER A 77 5.38 -26.49 -9.34
N PHE A 78 6.56 -27.08 -9.14
CA PHE A 78 7.43 -27.62 -10.18
C PHE A 78 7.92 -29.03 -9.79
N ASP A 79 7.90 -29.95 -10.74
CA ASP A 79 8.78 -31.13 -10.71
C ASP A 79 10.19 -30.67 -11.15
N VAL A 80 11.20 -30.91 -10.32
CA VAL A 80 12.60 -30.55 -10.59
C VAL A 80 13.54 -31.76 -10.64
N SER A 81 12.98 -32.98 -10.73
CA SER A 81 13.73 -34.25 -10.74
C SER A 81 14.80 -34.36 -11.84
N GLN A 82 14.67 -33.57 -12.91
CA GLN A 82 15.60 -33.51 -14.05
C GLN A 82 16.49 -32.25 -14.05
N MET A 83 16.48 -31.48 -12.96
CA MET A 83 17.28 -30.25 -12.78
C MET A 83 18.26 -30.43 -11.61
N LYS A 84 19.25 -29.55 -11.47
CA LYS A 84 20.25 -29.63 -10.39
C LYS A 84 20.23 -28.41 -9.49
N ALA A 85 19.96 -28.59 -8.19
CA ALA A 85 20.03 -27.49 -7.25
C ALA A 85 21.50 -27.00 -7.08
N PRO A 86 21.73 -25.76 -6.60
CA PRO A 86 20.75 -24.76 -6.17
C PRO A 86 19.88 -24.19 -7.30
N PHE A 87 18.64 -23.89 -6.97
CA PHE A 87 17.68 -23.23 -7.83
C PHE A 87 17.44 -21.79 -7.40
N MET A 88 17.18 -20.93 -8.37
CA MET A 88 16.54 -19.64 -8.15
C MET A 88 15.14 -19.65 -8.73
N LEU A 89 14.20 -19.14 -7.95
CA LEU A 89 12.84 -18.84 -8.38
C LEU A 89 12.76 -17.36 -8.74
N ARG A 90 11.98 -17.03 -9.77
CA ARG A 90 11.65 -15.67 -10.18
C ARG A 90 10.15 -15.60 -10.42
N ALA A 91 9.42 -14.94 -9.52
CA ALA A 91 8.01 -14.60 -9.71
C ALA A 91 7.93 -13.20 -10.34
N GLN A 92 7.13 -13.07 -11.39
CA GLN A 92 6.81 -11.81 -12.05
C GLN A 92 5.30 -11.72 -12.19
N GLY A 93 4.71 -10.67 -11.62
CA GLY A 93 3.26 -10.48 -11.63
C GLY A 93 2.85 -9.27 -10.79
N ASP A 94 1.55 -9.08 -10.67
CA ASP A 94 0.97 -8.01 -9.88
C ASP A 94 0.43 -8.55 -8.57
N ALA A 95 0.77 -7.89 -7.47
CA ALA A 95 0.09 -8.08 -6.19
C ALA A 95 -0.48 -6.74 -5.78
N ASN A 96 -1.80 -6.71 -5.54
CA ASN A 96 -2.48 -5.52 -5.07
C ASN A 96 -2.23 -4.29 -5.96
N GLY A 97 -2.39 -4.45 -7.29
CA GLY A 97 -2.17 -3.38 -8.27
C GLY A 97 -0.70 -2.94 -8.48
N THR A 98 0.25 -3.49 -7.72
CA THR A 98 1.68 -3.19 -7.84
C THR A 98 2.40 -4.33 -8.57
N SER A 99 3.19 -3.99 -9.60
CA SER A 99 4.01 -4.98 -10.30
C SER A 99 5.27 -5.33 -9.52
N TYR A 100 5.54 -6.62 -9.41
CA TYR A 100 6.67 -7.18 -8.69
C TYR A 100 7.50 -8.10 -9.58
N VAL A 101 8.81 -8.08 -9.34
CA VAL A 101 9.74 -9.14 -9.75
C VAL A 101 10.49 -9.56 -8.51
N LEU A 102 10.15 -10.74 -7.98
CA LEU A 102 10.67 -11.25 -6.70
C LEU A 102 11.38 -12.57 -6.93
N HIS A 103 12.39 -12.83 -6.09
CA HIS A 103 13.22 -14.01 -6.15
C HIS A 103 13.27 -14.74 -4.81
N ALA A 104 13.51 -16.03 -4.91
CA ALA A 104 13.83 -16.90 -3.79
C ALA A 104 14.85 -17.95 -4.24
N ALA A 105 15.46 -18.64 -3.29
CA ALA A 105 16.45 -19.68 -3.54
C ALA A 105 16.02 -20.99 -2.86
N ALA A 106 16.28 -22.11 -3.54
CA ALA A 106 16.07 -23.46 -3.04
C ALA A 106 17.35 -24.29 -3.23
N THR A 107 17.77 -25.01 -2.21
CA THR A 107 18.97 -25.87 -2.23
C THR A 107 18.60 -27.31 -1.87
N ASP A 108 19.39 -28.30 -2.28
CA ASP A 108 19.13 -29.70 -1.91
C ASP A 108 19.09 -29.89 -0.38
N ALA A 109 19.88 -29.11 0.36
CA ALA A 109 19.90 -29.14 1.82
C ALA A 109 18.60 -28.63 2.47
N ASP A 110 17.74 -27.90 1.74
CA ASP A 110 16.43 -27.48 2.24
C ASP A 110 15.44 -28.65 2.30
N GLY A 111 15.64 -29.67 1.46
CA GLY A 111 14.71 -30.76 1.21
C GLY A 111 13.48 -30.33 0.40
N ASN A 112 12.69 -31.30 -0.07
CA ASN A 112 11.43 -31.03 -0.76
C ASN A 112 10.48 -30.21 0.12
N GLY A 113 9.73 -29.29 -0.50
CA GLY A 113 8.69 -28.58 0.22
C GLY A 113 8.31 -27.23 -0.36
N HIS A 114 7.92 -26.36 0.57
CA HIS A 114 7.34 -25.05 0.33
C HIS A 114 8.41 -23.94 0.37
N PHE A 115 8.38 -23.04 -0.61
CA PHE A 115 9.31 -21.92 -0.75
C PHE A 115 8.52 -20.63 -1.02
N ASN A 116 8.66 -19.66 -0.13
CA ASN A 116 8.02 -18.35 -0.22
C ASN A 116 8.81 -17.46 -1.18
N VAL A 117 8.09 -16.84 -2.13
CA VAL A 117 8.61 -15.80 -3.01
C VAL A 117 7.95 -14.48 -2.63
N THR A 118 8.62 -13.73 -1.75
CA THR A 118 8.09 -12.52 -1.09
C THR A 118 9.15 -11.41 -1.09
N PRO A 119 8.79 -10.15 -0.76
CA PRO A 119 9.79 -9.09 -0.55
C PRO A 119 10.86 -9.46 0.50
N LEU A 120 10.52 -10.29 1.50
CA LEU A 120 11.49 -10.77 2.50
C LEU A 120 12.45 -11.81 1.89
N SER A 121 11.96 -12.76 1.09
CA SER A 121 12.84 -13.74 0.41
C SER A 121 13.77 -13.06 -0.60
N GLU A 122 13.27 -12.03 -1.30
CA GLU A 122 14.06 -11.19 -2.21
C GLU A 122 15.25 -10.57 -1.45
N LEU A 123 15.01 -9.96 -0.28
CA LEU A 123 16.07 -9.39 0.53
C LEU A 123 17.03 -10.46 1.07
N ILE A 124 16.52 -11.62 1.51
CA ILE A 124 17.37 -12.72 1.98
C ILE A 124 18.34 -13.16 0.88
N VAL A 125 17.85 -13.34 -0.35
CA VAL A 125 18.71 -13.66 -1.50
C VAL A 125 19.69 -12.52 -1.75
N ALA A 126 19.23 -11.27 -1.80
CA ALA A 126 20.07 -10.10 -2.08
C ALA A 126 21.25 -9.99 -1.11
N ARG A 127 21.01 -10.26 0.18
CA ARG A 127 22.05 -10.26 1.21
C ARG A 127 22.92 -11.52 1.16
N ALA A 128 22.37 -12.67 0.78
CA ALA A 128 23.15 -13.90 0.65
C ALA A 128 24.21 -13.79 -0.45
N VAL A 129 23.87 -13.14 -1.57
CA VAL A 129 24.78 -12.93 -2.71
C VAL A 129 25.49 -11.56 -2.68
N GLY A 130 24.99 -10.64 -1.85
CA GLY A 130 25.51 -9.29 -1.67
C GLY A 130 25.41 -8.42 -2.93
N GLN A 131 24.36 -8.60 -3.73
CA GLN A 131 24.03 -7.85 -4.96
C GLN A 131 22.54 -8.02 -5.30
N SER A 132 22.07 -7.39 -6.39
CA SER A 132 20.69 -7.56 -6.86
C SER A 132 20.36 -9.03 -7.21
N PRO A 133 19.25 -9.60 -6.68
CA PRO A 133 18.80 -10.94 -7.05
C PRO A 133 18.48 -11.09 -8.54
N ALA A 134 17.96 -10.04 -9.19
CA ALA A 134 17.70 -10.05 -10.63
C ALA A 134 19.00 -10.19 -11.45
N GLN A 135 20.06 -9.44 -11.08
CA GLN A 135 21.37 -9.56 -11.72
C GLN A 135 21.99 -10.94 -11.48
N PHE A 136 21.86 -11.48 -10.26
CA PHE A 136 22.35 -12.81 -9.92
C PHE A 136 21.60 -13.92 -10.69
N TYR A 137 20.27 -13.81 -10.81
CA TYR A 137 19.42 -14.70 -11.60
C TYR A 137 19.85 -14.76 -13.08
N ALA A 138 20.12 -13.59 -13.67
CA ALA A 138 20.58 -13.49 -15.05
C ALA A 138 21.94 -14.18 -15.25
N ALA A 139 22.87 -14.00 -14.31
CA ALA A 139 24.21 -14.59 -14.37
C ALA A 139 24.27 -16.11 -14.18
N ALA A 140 23.22 -16.74 -13.64
CA ALA A 140 23.14 -18.19 -13.37
C ALA A 140 24.26 -18.76 -12.46
N ASN A 141 24.90 -17.91 -11.64
CA ASN A 141 26.00 -18.30 -10.75
C ASN A 141 25.52 -18.93 -9.43
N PHE A 142 24.56 -19.85 -9.50
CA PHE A 142 23.81 -20.35 -8.33
C PHE A 142 24.64 -21.24 -7.40
N SER A 143 25.85 -21.65 -7.79
CA SER A 143 26.81 -22.33 -6.91
C SER A 143 27.21 -21.49 -5.70
N GLN A 144 26.98 -20.17 -5.71
CA GLN A 144 27.17 -19.29 -4.56
C GLN A 144 26.06 -19.38 -3.51
N LEU A 145 24.92 -20.03 -3.83
CA LEU A 145 23.83 -20.24 -2.90
C LEU A 145 24.09 -21.50 -2.06
N GLY A 146 24.14 -21.31 -0.75
CA GLY A 146 24.20 -22.40 0.23
C GLY A 146 23.17 -22.18 1.33
N LYS A 147 22.57 -23.27 1.81
CA LYS A 147 21.56 -23.23 2.89
C LYS A 147 22.03 -22.43 4.09
N THR A 148 23.26 -22.68 4.57
CA THR A 148 23.83 -21.97 5.72
C THR A 148 23.85 -20.46 5.52
N GLN A 149 24.22 -19.97 4.34
CA GLN A 149 24.25 -18.54 4.06
C GLN A 149 22.83 -17.96 4.01
N LEU A 150 21.89 -18.68 3.40
CA LEU A 150 20.47 -18.28 3.34
C LEU A 150 19.86 -18.21 4.74
N ASP A 151 20.04 -19.25 5.56
CA ASP A 151 19.55 -19.32 6.94
C ASP A 151 20.16 -18.19 7.81
N GLN A 152 21.45 -17.86 7.61
CA GLN A 152 22.09 -16.76 8.33
C GLN A 152 21.48 -15.39 7.98
N GLN A 153 21.19 -15.15 6.69
CA GLN A 153 20.57 -13.90 6.27
C GLN A 153 19.09 -13.82 6.65
N GLU A 154 18.40 -14.95 6.65
CA GLU A 154 17.05 -15.10 7.16
C GLU A 154 16.99 -14.76 8.65
N ALA A 155 17.80 -15.40 9.50
CA ALA A 155 17.84 -15.12 10.94
C ALA A 155 18.17 -13.65 11.23
N ALA A 156 19.08 -13.07 10.45
CA ALA A 156 19.43 -11.66 10.60
C ALA A 156 18.30 -10.71 10.17
N LEU A 157 17.56 -11.03 9.10
CA LEU A 157 16.39 -10.25 8.70
C LEU A 157 15.27 -10.39 9.73
N GLN A 158 14.99 -11.61 10.18
CA GLN A 158 13.99 -11.91 11.17
C GLN A 158 14.25 -11.12 12.47
N ALA A 159 15.49 -11.10 12.95
CA ALA A 159 15.86 -10.31 14.13
C ALA A 159 15.55 -8.82 13.95
N ARG A 160 15.70 -8.25 12.74
CA ARG A 160 15.39 -6.85 12.45
C ARG A 160 13.89 -6.57 12.44
N ILE A 161 13.06 -7.50 11.97
CA ILE A 161 11.60 -7.32 11.89
C ILE A 161 10.84 -7.95 13.06
N GLN A 162 11.54 -8.54 14.04
CA GLN A 162 10.93 -9.24 15.18
C GLN A 162 9.85 -8.44 15.90
N PRO A 163 9.99 -7.11 16.13
CA PRO A 163 8.90 -6.34 16.75
C PRO A 163 7.57 -6.39 16.00
N LEU A 164 7.60 -6.46 14.66
CA LEU A 164 6.39 -6.59 13.84
C LEU A 164 5.89 -8.03 13.77
N LEU A 165 6.79 -9.02 13.77
CA LEU A 165 6.40 -10.43 13.90
C LEU A 165 5.67 -10.68 15.22
N ASP A 166 6.19 -10.16 16.33
CA ASP A 166 5.57 -10.25 17.65
C ASP A 166 4.20 -9.55 17.67
N ALA A 167 4.10 -8.35 17.08
CA ALA A 167 2.86 -7.62 16.95
C ALA A 167 1.81 -8.39 16.11
N ALA A 168 2.24 -9.09 15.06
CA ALA A 168 1.39 -9.97 14.25
C ALA A 168 1.16 -11.36 14.87
N LYS A 169 1.69 -11.63 16.07
CA LYS A 169 1.61 -12.92 16.77
C LYS A 169 2.23 -14.07 15.95
N VAL A 170 3.23 -13.76 15.13
CA VAL A 170 4.01 -14.74 14.37
C VAL A 170 5.11 -15.29 15.29
N PRO A 171 5.23 -16.62 15.46
CA PRO A 171 6.25 -17.21 16.32
C PRO A 171 7.67 -16.81 15.90
N SER A 172 8.57 -16.59 16.87
CA SER A 172 9.98 -16.30 16.61
C SER A 172 10.76 -17.49 16.00
N SER A 173 10.12 -18.63 15.82
CA SER A 173 10.67 -19.78 15.08
C SER A 173 10.22 -19.81 13.61
N VAL A 174 9.55 -18.77 13.12
CA VAL A 174 9.04 -18.73 11.74
C VAL A 174 10.19 -18.86 10.74
N ASP A 175 10.03 -19.74 9.75
CA ASP A 175 10.91 -19.79 8.59
C ASP A 175 10.34 -18.83 7.53
N LEU A 176 10.94 -17.65 7.37
CA LEU A 176 10.49 -16.64 6.41
C LEU A 176 10.56 -17.15 4.97
N ARG A 177 11.45 -18.11 4.68
CA ARG A 177 11.63 -18.68 3.35
C ARG A 177 10.69 -19.83 3.05
N ARG A 178 10.13 -20.51 4.06
CA ARG A 178 9.43 -21.79 3.85
C ARG A 178 8.15 -21.98 4.65
N GLN A 179 7.84 -21.12 5.62
CA GLN A 179 6.60 -21.21 6.39
C GLN A 179 5.41 -21.17 5.44
N VAL A 180 4.53 -22.16 5.53
CA VAL A 180 3.24 -22.13 4.82
C VAL A 180 2.35 -21.06 5.47
N PHE A 181 1.82 -20.14 4.67
CA PHE A 181 0.88 -19.12 5.11
C PHE A 181 -0.21 -18.90 4.05
N ALA A 182 -1.28 -18.21 4.41
CA ALA A 182 -2.28 -17.72 3.44
C ALA A 182 -2.07 -16.22 3.24
N ALA A 183 -2.17 -15.75 1.99
CA ALA A 183 -2.09 -14.32 1.68
C ALA A 183 -3.44 -13.63 1.94
N ASP A 184 -3.82 -13.57 3.23
CA ASP A 184 -5.12 -13.11 3.73
C ASP A 184 -5.02 -11.92 4.71
N LEU A 185 -3.87 -11.25 4.75
CA LEU A 185 -3.55 -10.14 5.66
C LEU A 185 -3.55 -10.52 7.14
N THR A 186 -3.26 -11.77 7.47
CA THR A 186 -3.05 -12.22 8.85
C THR A 186 -1.64 -12.79 9.04
N GLY A 187 -1.17 -12.82 10.30
CA GLY A 187 0.13 -13.41 10.65
C GLY A 187 1.28 -12.87 9.78
N LEU A 188 1.98 -13.77 9.08
CA LEU A 188 3.11 -13.39 8.23
C LEU A 188 2.69 -12.46 7.07
N ASP A 189 1.51 -12.64 6.48
CA ASP A 189 1.06 -11.80 5.37
C ASP A 189 0.75 -10.36 5.81
N ALA A 190 0.23 -10.19 7.03
CA ALA A 190 0.09 -8.85 7.62
C ALA A 190 1.45 -8.13 7.75
N VAL A 191 2.50 -8.87 8.10
CA VAL A 191 3.87 -8.32 8.17
C VAL A 191 4.42 -8.01 6.77
N LEU A 192 4.13 -8.84 5.76
CA LEU A 192 4.50 -8.56 4.37
C LEU A 192 3.82 -7.29 3.84
N GLU A 193 2.59 -7.02 4.24
CA GLU A 193 1.90 -5.77 3.90
C GLU A 193 2.51 -4.58 4.66
N ALA A 194 2.82 -4.73 5.95
CA ALA A 194 3.33 -3.64 6.78
C ALA A 194 4.80 -3.28 6.53
N VAL A 195 5.62 -4.21 6.04
CA VAL A 195 7.06 -3.99 5.79
C VAL A 195 7.30 -3.76 4.30
N GLU A 196 7.71 -2.55 3.97
CA GLU A 196 8.26 -2.27 2.65
C GLU A 196 9.75 -2.59 2.62
N VAL A 197 10.16 -3.33 1.58
CA VAL A 197 11.55 -3.66 1.30
C VAL A 197 11.98 -2.90 0.04
N SER A 198 13.06 -2.12 0.16
CA SER A 198 13.72 -1.48 -0.97
C SER A 198 15.18 -1.90 -1.04
N ILE A 199 15.67 -2.23 -2.24
CA ILE A 199 17.06 -2.61 -2.49
C ILE A 199 17.65 -1.60 -3.47
N ASP A 200 18.65 -0.86 -3.01
CA ASP A 200 19.46 0.01 -3.83
C ASP A 200 20.69 -0.79 -4.32
N ALA A 201 20.58 -1.31 -5.55
CA ALA A 201 21.62 -2.14 -6.14
C ALA A 201 22.92 -1.36 -6.42
N ASP A 202 22.81 -0.06 -6.72
CA ASP A 202 23.95 0.78 -7.08
C ASP A 202 24.80 1.08 -5.84
N ASN A 203 24.15 1.43 -4.74
CA ASN A 203 24.81 1.67 -3.45
C ASN A 203 25.01 0.41 -2.61
N LYS A 204 24.47 -0.74 -3.06
CA LYS A 204 24.47 -2.03 -2.35
C LYS A 204 23.90 -1.92 -0.93
N GLN A 205 22.78 -1.21 -0.82
CA GLN A 205 22.05 -1.00 0.44
C GLN A 205 20.65 -1.60 0.34
N PHE A 206 20.03 -1.84 1.49
CA PHE A 206 18.60 -2.04 1.58
C PHE A 206 17.99 -1.08 2.61
N THR A 207 16.71 -0.79 2.42
CA THR A 207 15.89 -0.06 3.39
C THR A 207 14.64 -0.87 3.68
N LEU A 208 14.34 -1.05 4.97
CA LEU A 208 13.06 -1.50 5.47
C LEU A 208 12.27 -0.27 5.94
N ARG A 209 11.00 -0.16 5.56
CA ARG A 209 10.07 0.83 6.12
C ARG A 209 8.89 0.12 6.76
N ASN A 210 8.60 0.46 8.01
CA ASN A 210 7.35 0.11 8.66
C ASN A 210 6.30 1.11 8.17
N ARG A 211 5.32 0.63 7.39
CA ARG A 211 4.24 1.47 6.85
C ARG A 211 3.28 1.98 7.92
N LEU A 212 3.24 1.35 9.10
CA LEU A 212 2.35 1.74 10.20
C LEU A 212 2.75 3.08 10.82
N ASN A 213 4.05 3.33 10.97
CA ASN A 213 4.55 4.53 11.66
C ASN A 213 5.63 5.30 10.89
N GLY A 214 5.98 4.84 9.68
CA GLY A 214 7.01 5.44 8.85
C GLY A 214 8.45 5.21 9.33
N ALA A 215 8.67 4.41 10.39
CA ALA A 215 10.01 4.10 10.85
C ALA A 215 10.80 3.38 9.76
N THR A 216 12.06 3.76 9.60
CA THR A 216 12.96 3.16 8.61
C THR A 216 14.17 2.54 9.26
N LEU A 217 14.72 1.52 8.63
CA LEU A 217 15.99 0.90 8.95
C LEU A 217 16.73 0.67 7.63
N SER A 218 17.98 1.11 7.53
CA SER A 218 18.82 0.88 6.35
C SER A 218 20.15 0.24 6.73
N ASP A 219 20.66 -0.64 5.88
CA ASP A 219 21.95 -1.30 6.06
C ASP A 219 22.49 -1.86 4.73
N GLY A 220 23.76 -2.29 4.73
CA GLY A 220 24.42 -2.84 3.56
C GLY A 220 23.92 -4.23 3.19
N LEU A 221 23.96 -4.55 1.89
CA LEU A 221 23.79 -5.92 1.39
C LEU A 221 24.96 -6.83 1.79
N ARG A 222 26.12 -6.25 2.16
CA ARG A 222 27.30 -6.95 2.69
C ARG A 222 27.81 -6.22 3.94
N GLY A 223 28.40 -6.97 4.88
CA GLY A 223 29.00 -6.41 6.10
C GLY A 223 28.25 -6.76 7.39
N SER A 224 28.74 -6.21 8.52
CA SER A 224 28.26 -6.54 9.87
C SER A 224 26.74 -6.35 9.99
N GLN A 225 26.09 -7.35 10.58
CA GLN A 225 24.68 -7.36 10.90
C GLN A 225 24.41 -6.30 11.98
N GLY A 226 24.09 -5.06 11.62
CA GLY A 226 23.54 -4.09 12.57
C GLY A 226 22.45 -4.75 13.41
N ASN A 227 22.52 -4.58 14.74
CA ASN A 227 21.60 -5.19 15.70
C ASN A 227 20.33 -4.37 15.93
N SER A 228 20.14 -3.30 15.16
CA SER A 228 18.96 -2.44 15.25
C SER A 228 17.75 -3.16 14.70
N THR A 229 16.59 -2.91 15.30
CA THR A 229 15.31 -3.43 14.84
C THR A 229 14.49 -2.34 14.16
N LEU A 230 13.64 -2.75 13.23
CA LEU A 230 12.61 -1.90 12.65
C LEU A 230 11.57 -1.63 13.73
N LYS A 231 11.41 -0.36 14.10
CA LYS A 231 10.58 0.03 15.24
C LYS A 231 9.11 -0.27 14.99
N ALA A 232 8.50 -0.96 15.94
CA ALA A 232 7.06 -1.10 16.09
C ALA A 232 6.62 -0.31 17.33
N ASP A 233 5.48 0.38 17.23
CA ASP A 233 4.87 1.08 18.36
C ASP A 233 3.90 0.16 19.10
N ALA A 234 3.45 0.58 20.30
CA ALA A 234 2.53 -0.19 21.14
C ALA A 234 1.25 -0.60 20.41
N ASP A 235 0.79 0.23 19.47
CA ASP A 235 -0.45 0.01 18.73
C ASP A 235 -0.27 -0.85 17.47
N SER A 236 0.95 -1.31 17.15
CA SER A 236 1.22 -2.07 15.92
C SER A 236 0.43 -3.38 15.85
N SER A 237 0.22 -4.03 17.00
CA SER A 237 -0.57 -5.27 17.10
C SER A 237 -2.02 -5.03 16.69
N GLU A 238 -2.62 -3.97 17.23
CA GLU A 238 -3.97 -3.54 16.84
C GLU A 238 -4.01 -3.18 15.34
N ALA A 239 -3.03 -2.43 14.86
CA ALA A 239 -3.01 -1.98 13.48
C ALA A 239 -2.96 -3.16 12.50
N LEU A 240 -2.12 -4.17 12.78
CA LEU A 240 -1.99 -5.39 11.96
C LEU A 240 -3.26 -6.23 11.98
N GLU A 241 -3.95 -6.34 13.11
CA GLU A 241 -5.27 -6.98 13.20
C GLU A 241 -6.35 -6.19 12.41
N ALA A 242 -6.23 -4.86 12.37
CA ALA A 242 -7.19 -3.98 11.71
C ALA A 242 -7.13 -4.04 10.18
N VAL A 243 -5.97 -4.35 9.57
CA VAL A 243 -5.79 -4.29 8.11
C VAL A 243 -6.76 -5.22 7.38
N ALA A 244 -6.79 -6.50 7.77
CA ALA A 244 -7.65 -7.50 7.13
C ALA A 244 -9.14 -7.11 7.23
N ALA A 245 -9.57 -6.65 8.41
CA ALA A 245 -10.94 -6.21 8.64
C ALA A 245 -11.29 -4.97 7.81
N SER A 246 -10.36 -4.01 7.70
CA SER A 246 -10.55 -2.75 6.96
C SER A 246 -10.59 -2.96 5.45
N VAL A 247 -9.70 -3.82 4.90
CA VAL A 247 -9.73 -4.20 3.48
C VAL A 247 -11.01 -4.97 3.15
N LYS A 248 -11.45 -5.87 4.04
CA LYS A 248 -12.74 -6.57 3.88
C LYS A 248 -13.91 -5.57 3.89
N LEU A 249 -13.88 -4.60 4.79
CA LEU A 249 -14.90 -3.55 4.89
C LEU A 249 -14.95 -2.70 3.61
N ALA A 250 -13.79 -2.29 3.08
CA ALA A 250 -13.69 -1.55 1.83
C ALA A 250 -14.28 -2.35 0.66
N LYS A 251 -13.91 -3.63 0.51
CA LYS A 251 -14.47 -4.52 -0.51
C LYS A 251 -15.99 -4.66 -0.36
N GLN A 252 -16.50 -4.79 0.87
CA GLN A 252 -17.93 -4.86 1.13
C GLN A 252 -18.62 -3.56 0.69
N HIS A 253 -18.12 -2.40 1.11
CA HIS A 253 -18.68 -1.10 0.74
C HIS A 253 -18.75 -0.91 -0.78
N LEU A 254 -17.67 -1.23 -1.50
CA LEU A 254 -17.61 -1.13 -2.96
C LEU A 254 -18.58 -2.09 -3.70
N SER A 255 -19.00 -3.18 -3.04
CA SER A 255 -19.91 -4.16 -3.62
C SER A 255 -21.39 -3.82 -3.45
N LEU A 256 -21.72 -2.90 -2.54
CA LEU A 256 -23.10 -2.50 -2.24
C LEU A 256 -23.62 -1.50 -3.29
N ASN A 257 -24.90 -1.62 -3.60
CA ASN A 257 -25.58 -0.74 -4.54
C ASN A 257 -26.24 0.43 -3.78
N GLU A 258 -25.77 1.65 -4.03
CA GLU A 258 -26.26 2.90 -3.42
C GLU A 258 -27.76 3.18 -3.63
N PHE A 259 -28.37 2.63 -4.69
CA PHE A 259 -29.79 2.81 -4.98
C PHE A 259 -30.70 1.85 -4.21
N THR A 260 -30.17 0.70 -3.74
CA THR A 260 -31.01 -0.35 -3.15
C THR A 260 -30.54 -0.81 -1.77
N GLN A 261 -29.30 -0.49 -1.38
CA GLN A 261 -28.64 -1.01 -0.17
C GLN A 261 -28.06 0.13 0.69
N GLY A 262 -28.72 1.28 0.71
CA GLY A 262 -28.28 2.45 1.46
C GLY A 262 -28.13 2.19 2.97
N GLN A 263 -29.03 1.40 3.57
CA GLN A 263 -28.94 1.09 5.00
C GLN A 263 -27.73 0.20 5.33
N GLU A 264 -27.41 -0.76 4.47
CA GLU A 264 -26.22 -1.58 4.57
C GLU A 264 -24.96 -0.72 4.43
N ILE A 265 -24.93 0.25 3.50
CA ILE A 265 -23.83 1.21 3.36
C ILE A 265 -23.66 2.01 4.65
N LEU A 266 -24.73 2.60 5.18
CA LEU A 266 -24.71 3.39 6.40
C LEU A 266 -24.24 2.57 7.63
N ALA A 267 -24.51 1.27 7.66
CA ALA A 267 -24.04 0.38 8.73
C ALA A 267 -22.52 0.11 8.70
N LEU A 268 -21.84 0.42 7.59
CA LEU A 268 -20.39 0.33 7.45
C LEU A 268 -19.67 1.63 7.84
N LEU A 269 -20.39 2.75 7.92
CA LEU A 269 -19.80 4.06 8.21
C LEU A 269 -19.69 4.33 9.70
N HIS A 270 -18.56 4.88 10.13
CA HIS A 270 -18.34 5.31 11.50
C HIS A 270 -19.28 6.49 11.86
N PRO A 271 -19.73 6.65 13.12
CA PRO A 271 -20.53 7.83 13.51
C PRO A 271 -19.85 9.17 13.17
N ASP A 272 -18.53 9.24 13.30
CA ASP A 272 -17.69 10.39 12.90
C ASP A 272 -17.26 10.34 11.42
N TYR A 273 -18.01 9.64 10.57
CA TYR A 273 -17.71 9.59 9.13
C TYR A 273 -17.71 11.01 8.56
N LEU A 274 -16.65 11.30 7.82
CA LEU A 274 -16.48 12.48 7.02
C LEU A 274 -15.72 12.11 5.75
N SER A 275 -16.32 12.35 4.60
CA SER A 275 -15.65 12.23 3.32
C SER A 275 -15.93 13.44 2.45
N TYR A 276 -14.89 14.18 2.07
CA TYR A 276 -15.02 15.37 1.23
C TYR A 276 -16.08 16.38 1.70
N GLY A 277 -16.18 16.60 3.01
CA GLY A 277 -17.20 17.49 3.58
C GLY A 277 -18.56 16.84 3.88
N HIS A 278 -18.86 15.66 3.33
CA HIS A 278 -20.11 14.91 3.60
C HIS A 278 -19.98 14.12 4.90
N THR A 279 -20.91 14.34 5.84
CA THR A 279 -21.01 13.52 7.05
C THR A 279 -21.89 12.30 6.83
N LYS A 280 -21.89 11.37 7.78
CA LYS A 280 -22.81 10.21 7.77
C LYS A 280 -24.28 10.60 7.58
N ALA A 281 -24.70 11.74 8.15
CA ALA A 281 -26.06 12.23 8.04
C ALA A 281 -26.36 12.84 6.66
N ASP A 282 -25.35 13.38 5.98
CA ASP A 282 -25.49 13.89 4.62
C ASP A 282 -25.53 12.72 3.64
N GLU A 283 -24.63 11.74 3.80
CA GLU A 283 -24.64 10.48 3.05
C GLU A 283 -25.99 9.74 3.16
N ALA A 284 -26.61 9.73 4.34
CA ALA A 284 -27.92 9.11 4.53
C ALA A 284 -29.00 9.77 3.67
N LYS A 285 -28.99 11.11 3.56
CA LYS A 285 -29.93 11.85 2.71
C LYS A 285 -29.66 11.59 1.24
N ASP A 286 -28.39 11.54 0.84
CA ASP A 286 -27.99 11.26 -0.54
C ASP A 286 -28.46 9.85 -0.96
N LEU A 287 -28.28 8.85 -0.09
CA LEU A 287 -28.76 7.49 -0.33
C LEU A 287 -30.29 7.39 -0.37
N GLU A 288 -31.02 8.11 0.49
CA GLU A 288 -32.49 8.19 0.44
C GLU A 288 -32.98 8.85 -0.86
N TYR A 289 -32.30 9.91 -1.30
CA TYR A 289 -32.58 10.56 -2.56
C TYR A 289 -32.32 9.63 -3.75
N LEU A 290 -31.19 8.94 -3.79
CA LEU A 290 -30.86 7.98 -4.86
C LEU A 290 -31.86 6.81 -4.90
N ALA A 291 -32.26 6.29 -3.74
CA ALA A 291 -33.22 5.19 -3.64
C ALA A 291 -34.63 5.59 -4.15
N SER A 292 -35.04 6.84 -3.92
CA SER A 292 -36.34 7.37 -4.36
C SER A 292 -36.33 7.98 -5.76
N SER A 293 -35.15 8.33 -6.28
CA SER A 293 -34.99 8.92 -7.61
C SER A 293 -35.53 7.99 -8.69
N THR A 294 -36.29 8.55 -9.63
CA THR A 294 -36.75 7.87 -10.85
C THR A 294 -36.01 8.36 -12.09
N SER A 295 -35.03 9.25 -11.92
CA SER A 295 -34.25 9.80 -13.04
C SER A 295 -33.51 8.68 -13.76
N THR A 296 -33.55 8.74 -15.09
CA THR A 296 -32.79 7.88 -16.00
C THR A 296 -31.36 8.36 -16.19
N ASP A 297 -31.00 9.53 -15.66
CA ASP A 297 -29.67 10.11 -15.81
C ASP A 297 -28.64 9.40 -14.91
N TYR A 298 -29.09 8.74 -13.84
CA TYR A 298 -28.23 7.96 -12.95
C TYR A 298 -27.90 6.59 -13.53
N ASP A 299 -26.61 6.26 -13.62
CA ASP A 299 -26.17 4.93 -14.01
C ASP A 299 -26.27 3.93 -12.85
N ARG A 300 -27.37 3.19 -12.81
CA ARG A 300 -27.62 2.13 -11.82
C ARG A 300 -26.80 0.86 -12.06
N SER A 301 -26.04 0.78 -13.15
CA SER A 301 -25.24 -0.39 -13.52
C SER A 301 -23.80 -0.31 -13.04
N ILE A 302 -23.42 0.79 -12.38
CA ILE A 302 -22.08 1.00 -11.84
C ILE A 302 -21.64 -0.18 -10.97
N LYS A 303 -20.48 -0.74 -11.30
CA LYS A 303 -19.77 -1.71 -10.45
C LYS A 303 -18.43 -1.12 -10.05
N ARG A 304 -18.13 -1.19 -8.75
CA ARG A 304 -16.86 -0.73 -8.19
C ARG A 304 -16.04 -1.93 -7.71
N THR A 305 -14.73 -1.87 -7.91
CA THR A 305 -13.80 -2.93 -7.52
C THR A 305 -12.55 -2.33 -6.91
N LEU A 306 -12.05 -2.96 -5.86
CA LEU A 306 -10.74 -2.62 -5.29
C LEU A 306 -9.63 -3.20 -6.19
N ILE A 307 -8.70 -2.36 -6.62
CA ILE A 307 -7.54 -2.73 -7.43
C ILE A 307 -6.33 -2.96 -6.51
N SER A 308 -6.06 -1.98 -5.65
CA SER A 308 -4.94 -1.98 -4.72
C SER A 308 -5.37 -1.46 -3.35
N TYR A 309 -4.57 -1.78 -2.35
CA TYR A 309 -4.54 -1.07 -1.08
C TYR A 309 -3.09 -0.92 -0.60
N GLN A 310 -2.83 0.05 0.25
CA GLN A 310 -1.54 0.17 0.89
C GLN A 310 -1.69 0.87 2.23
N ILE A 311 -1.08 0.31 3.27
CA ILE A 311 -0.97 0.99 4.56
C ILE A 311 -0.21 2.31 4.39
N GLN A 312 -0.83 3.42 4.79
CA GLN A 312 -0.19 4.74 4.89
C GLN A 312 0.22 5.10 6.32
N GLY A 313 -0.49 4.55 7.31
CA GLY A 313 -0.14 4.72 8.70
C GLY A 313 -1.22 4.26 9.66
N PHE A 314 -0.85 4.14 10.92
CA PHE A 314 -1.74 3.90 12.05
C PHE A 314 -1.40 4.89 13.15
N LYS A 315 -2.38 5.70 13.56
CA LYS A 315 -2.19 6.71 14.60
C LYS A 315 -3.48 7.00 15.34
N ASP A 316 -3.40 7.14 16.65
CA ASP A 316 -4.54 7.52 17.51
C ASP A 316 -5.77 6.61 17.31
N GLY A 317 -5.54 5.30 17.13
CA GLY A 317 -6.60 4.30 16.90
C GLY A 317 -7.19 4.31 15.49
N VAL A 318 -6.57 5.02 14.54
CA VAL A 318 -7.04 5.18 13.16
C VAL A 318 -6.06 4.55 12.19
N LEU A 319 -6.53 3.60 11.40
CA LEU A 319 -5.79 3.02 10.28
C LEU A 319 -6.08 3.82 9.00
N THR A 320 -5.04 4.26 8.31
CA THR A 320 -5.17 4.91 6.99
C THR A 320 -4.66 3.97 5.90
N LEU A 321 -5.50 3.71 4.91
CA LEU A 321 -5.17 2.93 3.72
C LEU A 321 -5.33 3.80 2.48
N ALA A 322 -4.29 3.85 1.63
CA ALA A 322 -4.45 4.32 0.25
C ALA A 322 -5.13 3.20 -0.54
N LEU A 323 -6.23 3.50 -1.22
CA LEU A 323 -6.99 2.54 -2.01
C LEU A 323 -7.05 3.01 -3.46
N ASP A 324 -6.67 2.13 -4.39
CA ASP A 324 -7.03 2.33 -5.80
C ASP A 324 -8.28 1.53 -6.12
N THR A 325 -9.28 2.22 -6.65
CA THR A 325 -10.55 1.61 -7.05
C THR A 325 -10.78 1.80 -8.54
N ALA A 326 -11.42 0.82 -9.17
CA ALA A 326 -11.93 0.93 -10.53
C ALA A 326 -13.45 0.97 -10.48
N GLN A 327 -14.03 1.82 -11.32
CA GLN A 327 -15.44 1.82 -11.63
C GLN A 327 -15.68 1.31 -13.05
N ARG A 328 -16.78 0.58 -13.25
CA ARG A 328 -17.26 0.17 -14.58
C ARG A 328 -18.75 0.40 -14.73
N SER A 329 -19.12 1.12 -15.78
CA SER A 329 -20.49 1.32 -16.25
C SER A 329 -20.86 0.35 -17.37
N SER A 330 -22.15 -0.01 -17.50
CA SER A 330 -22.68 -0.68 -18.70
C SER A 330 -23.28 0.28 -19.73
N MET A 331 -23.42 1.58 -19.40
CA MET A 331 -23.88 2.59 -20.34
C MET A 331 -22.81 2.84 -21.40
N LYS A 332 -23.19 2.71 -22.68
CA LYS A 332 -22.26 2.85 -23.81
C LYS A 332 -21.51 4.19 -23.84
N ALA A 333 -22.16 5.28 -23.42
CA ALA A 333 -21.55 6.61 -23.33
C ALA A 333 -20.53 6.74 -22.19
N TRP A 334 -20.57 5.84 -21.20
CA TRP A 334 -19.79 5.92 -19.96
C TRP A 334 -18.99 4.65 -19.68
N ASN A 335 -18.79 3.78 -20.68
CA ASN A 335 -18.01 2.54 -20.56
C ASN A 335 -16.50 2.82 -20.43
N ASN A 336 -16.16 3.68 -19.48
CA ASN A 336 -14.84 4.11 -19.10
C ASN A 336 -14.45 3.33 -17.85
N LYS A 337 -13.15 3.08 -17.73
CA LYS A 337 -12.56 2.61 -16.48
C LYS A 337 -12.03 3.82 -15.77
N ASP A 338 -12.81 4.36 -14.85
CA ASP A 338 -12.33 5.42 -13.98
C ASP A 338 -11.58 4.76 -12.82
N GLN A 339 -10.30 5.14 -12.69
CA GLN A 339 -9.48 4.74 -11.57
C GLN A 339 -9.37 5.93 -10.61
N ARG A 340 -9.66 5.68 -9.34
CA ARG A 340 -9.55 6.68 -8.28
C ARG A 340 -8.64 6.16 -7.18
N SER A 341 -7.71 6.99 -6.77
CA SER A 341 -6.83 6.77 -5.62
C SER A 341 -7.31 7.64 -4.47
N VAL A 342 -7.63 7.04 -3.33
CA VAL A 342 -8.09 7.78 -2.15
C VAL A 342 -7.52 7.19 -0.87
N ASP A 343 -7.08 8.05 0.04
CA ASP A 343 -6.72 7.65 1.39
C ASP A 343 -7.99 7.58 2.24
N LEU A 344 -8.38 6.37 2.64
CA LEU A 344 -9.50 6.15 3.54
C LEU A 344 -9.01 5.79 4.94
N GLN A 345 -9.70 6.35 5.94
CA GLN A 345 -9.47 6.08 7.34
C GLN A 345 -10.50 5.09 7.88
N PHE A 346 -10.04 4.21 8.76
CA PHE A 346 -10.83 3.20 9.43
C PHE A 346 -10.63 3.37 10.93
N LYS A 347 -11.72 3.26 11.69
CA LYS A 347 -11.71 3.46 13.14
C LYS A 347 -12.72 2.55 13.81
N ARG A 348 -12.41 2.10 15.02
CA ARG A 348 -13.39 1.38 15.85
C ARG A 348 -14.44 2.33 16.41
N ASP A 349 -15.68 1.87 16.43
CA ASP A 349 -16.73 2.49 17.23
C ASP A 349 -16.58 2.16 18.74
N ALA A 350 -17.48 2.69 19.56
CA ALA A 350 -17.51 2.44 20.99
C ALA A 350 -17.73 0.96 21.37
N ALA A 351 -18.21 0.12 20.44
CA ALA A 351 -18.38 -1.32 20.62
C ALA A 351 -17.16 -2.12 20.12
N GLY A 352 -16.12 -1.45 19.63
CA GLY A 352 -14.90 -2.07 19.13
C GLY A 352 -14.99 -2.57 17.68
N LYS A 353 -16.05 -2.24 16.93
CA LYS A 353 -16.23 -2.64 15.53
C LYS A 353 -15.51 -1.67 14.61
N TRP A 354 -14.64 -2.17 13.73
CA TRP A 354 -14.02 -1.38 12.66
C TRP A 354 -15.08 -0.89 11.66
N LEU A 355 -15.09 0.42 11.43
CA LEU A 355 -15.98 1.11 10.50
C LEU A 355 -15.17 2.08 9.62
N LEU A 356 -15.73 2.41 8.45
CA LEU A 356 -15.16 3.38 7.52
C LEU A 356 -15.39 4.79 8.08
N GLN A 357 -14.31 5.51 8.35
CA GLN A 357 -14.36 6.91 8.79
C GLN A 357 -14.39 7.88 7.60
N GLY A 358 -14.17 7.41 6.38
CA GLY A 358 -14.02 8.26 5.19
C GLY A 358 -12.59 8.81 5.09
N ASN A 359 -12.35 9.78 4.21
CA ASN A 359 -11.01 10.36 4.07
C ASN A 359 -10.71 11.47 5.09
N GLN A 360 -11.70 11.87 5.89
CA GLN A 360 -11.62 12.99 6.84
C GLN A 360 -11.26 14.34 6.19
N TYR A 361 -11.37 14.43 4.86
CA TYR A 361 -11.13 15.66 4.14
C TYR A 361 -12.38 16.54 4.20
N PRO A 362 -12.22 17.83 4.48
CA PRO A 362 -13.33 18.78 4.50
C PRO A 362 -13.81 19.18 3.10
N ALA A 363 -13.01 18.91 2.08
CA ALA A 363 -13.26 19.21 0.68
C ALA A 363 -12.52 18.18 -0.18
N GLY A 364 -12.69 18.24 -1.50
CA GLY A 364 -11.89 17.48 -2.44
C GLY A 364 -12.30 17.72 -3.87
N PHE A 365 -11.65 17.03 -4.79
CA PHE A 365 -12.09 17.03 -6.18
C PHE A 365 -13.30 16.10 -6.35
N THR A 366 -14.36 16.60 -7.00
CA THR A 366 -15.47 15.75 -7.47
C THR A 366 -15.08 15.04 -8.76
N SER A 367 -14.47 15.81 -9.67
CA SER A 367 -14.04 15.39 -10.99
C SER A 367 -12.89 16.25 -11.51
N ILE A 368 -11.98 15.63 -12.27
CA ILE A 368 -11.04 16.32 -13.15
C ILE A 368 -11.13 15.64 -14.50
N GLU A 369 -11.77 16.28 -15.49
CA GLU A 369 -12.08 15.62 -16.75
C GLU A 369 -11.92 16.51 -17.99
N PRO A 370 -11.60 15.91 -19.16
CA PRO A 370 -11.61 16.62 -20.42
C PRO A 370 -13.02 17.11 -20.79
N ALA A 371 -13.13 18.37 -21.19
CA ALA A 371 -14.41 19.04 -21.42
C ALA A 371 -14.38 20.01 -22.62
N ASN A 372 -15.57 20.42 -23.08
CA ASN A 372 -15.74 21.43 -24.14
C ASN A 372 -16.33 22.72 -23.54
N ALA A 373 -16.10 23.87 -24.18
CA ALA A 373 -16.57 25.17 -23.66
C ALA A 373 -18.08 25.26 -23.40
N SER A 374 -18.88 24.36 -23.98
CA SER A 374 -20.33 24.34 -23.88
C SER A 374 -20.91 23.14 -23.12
N THR A 375 -20.09 22.17 -22.69
CA THR A 375 -20.55 20.93 -22.03
C THR A 375 -19.56 20.46 -20.98
N THR A 376 -20.07 19.99 -19.83
CA THR A 376 -19.27 19.50 -18.70
C THR A 376 -18.40 18.28 -19.05
N ALA A 377 -18.86 17.43 -19.98
CA ALA A 377 -18.08 16.28 -20.46
C ALA A 377 -17.79 16.36 -21.98
N CYS A 378 -16.70 15.71 -22.41
CA CYS A 378 -16.32 15.56 -23.82
C CYS A 378 -15.62 14.21 -24.07
N PHE A 379 -15.93 13.57 -25.20
CA PHE A 379 -15.39 12.25 -25.56
C PHE A 379 -14.24 12.31 -26.58
N GLU A 380 -14.21 13.31 -27.47
CA GLU A 380 -13.17 13.49 -28.48
C GLU A 380 -12.86 14.98 -28.71
N ASN A 381 -11.58 15.30 -28.97
CA ASN A 381 -11.11 16.65 -29.33
C ASN A 381 -11.36 17.75 -28.27
N CYS A 382 -11.29 17.40 -26.99
CA CYS A 382 -11.61 18.28 -25.88
C CYS A 382 -10.60 19.44 -25.77
N LYS A 383 -11.14 20.67 -25.78
CA LYS A 383 -10.35 21.91 -25.74
C LYS A 383 -10.00 22.37 -24.33
N TYR A 384 -10.63 21.78 -23.32
CA TYR A 384 -10.51 22.19 -21.93
C TYR A 384 -10.42 20.99 -20.98
N MET A 385 -9.92 21.27 -19.78
CA MET A 385 -10.08 20.48 -18.58
C MET A 385 -11.08 21.20 -17.68
N ALA A 386 -12.10 20.49 -17.21
CA ALA A 386 -12.94 20.91 -16.11
C ALA A 386 -12.37 20.33 -14.81
N ILE A 387 -12.22 21.19 -13.80
CA ILE A 387 -11.89 20.81 -12.43
C ILE A 387 -13.06 21.20 -11.55
N GLU A 388 -13.63 20.24 -10.84
CA GLU A 388 -14.78 20.43 -9.98
C GLU A 388 -14.44 20.04 -8.54
N LEU A 389 -14.90 20.82 -7.58
CA LEU A 389 -14.75 20.51 -6.15
C LEU A 389 -16.08 20.07 -5.55
N TYR A 390 -16.03 19.28 -4.48
CA TYR A 390 -17.23 18.86 -3.77
C TYR A 390 -18.01 20.06 -3.23
N ASP A 391 -19.28 20.16 -3.60
CA ASP A 391 -20.17 21.29 -3.30
C ASP A 391 -20.62 21.35 -1.85
N SER A 392 -20.49 20.27 -1.09
CA SER A 392 -20.88 20.26 0.30
C SER A 392 -19.66 20.39 1.20
N VAL A 393 -19.72 21.36 2.12
CA VAL A 393 -18.78 21.40 3.24
C VAL A 393 -19.58 21.52 4.53
N ASN A 394 -19.41 20.53 5.41
CA ASN A 394 -20.12 20.48 6.67
C ASN A 394 -19.93 21.77 7.49
N ASN A 395 -21.05 22.30 8.02
CA ASN A 395 -21.07 23.52 8.81
C ASN A 395 -20.15 23.50 10.05
N LYS A 396 -19.89 22.34 10.65
CA LYS A 396 -18.95 22.20 11.77
C LYS A 396 -17.49 22.35 11.35
N ILE A 397 -17.19 22.09 10.08
CA ILE A 397 -15.84 22.26 9.52
C ILE A 397 -15.60 23.73 9.12
N LYS A 398 -16.66 24.52 8.88
CA LYS A 398 -16.55 25.97 8.57
C LYS A 398 -15.67 26.75 9.55
N ASP A 399 -15.49 26.27 10.78
CA ASP A 399 -14.64 26.92 11.79
C ASP A 399 -13.14 26.63 11.64
N GLY A 400 -12.77 25.55 10.94
CA GLY A 400 -11.39 25.09 10.77
C GLY A 400 -10.76 25.37 9.41
N PHE A 401 -11.51 25.33 8.30
CA PHE A 401 -10.97 25.65 6.96
C PHE A 401 -11.35 27.06 6.51
N ALA A 402 -10.60 27.61 5.56
CA ALA A 402 -10.85 28.93 4.99
C ALA A 402 -10.92 28.94 3.46
N TYR A 403 -9.98 28.28 2.78
CA TYR A 403 -9.91 28.24 1.33
C TYR A 403 -9.10 27.04 0.83
N ALA A 404 -9.23 26.73 -0.44
CA ALA A 404 -8.40 25.77 -1.14
C ALA A 404 -7.56 26.45 -2.23
N VAL A 405 -6.49 25.80 -2.66
CA VAL A 405 -5.66 26.20 -3.81
C VAL A 405 -5.45 24.99 -4.69
N VAL A 406 -5.89 25.09 -5.94
CA VAL A 406 -5.64 24.07 -6.95
C VAL A 406 -4.35 24.41 -7.68
N LYS A 407 -3.42 23.46 -7.70
CA LYS A 407 -2.15 23.56 -8.42
C LYS A 407 -2.07 22.48 -9.49
N GLY A 408 -1.41 22.80 -10.59
CA GLY A 408 -1.16 21.83 -11.65
C GLY A 408 -0.83 22.52 -12.97
N PRO A 409 -0.46 21.72 -13.99
CA PRO A 409 -0.18 22.22 -15.33
C PRO A 409 -1.34 23.04 -15.92
N GLY A 410 -1.01 24.15 -16.57
CA GLY A 410 -2.00 25.08 -17.14
C GLY A 410 -2.54 26.12 -16.16
N LEU A 411 -2.19 26.02 -14.87
CA LEU A 411 -2.50 27.01 -13.84
C LEU A 411 -1.32 27.94 -13.54
N PRO A 412 -1.53 29.11 -12.93
CA PRO A 412 -0.45 29.96 -12.42
C PRO A 412 0.48 29.21 -11.47
N GLU A 413 1.74 29.65 -11.33
CA GLU A 413 2.75 29.02 -10.47
C GLU A 413 2.30 28.89 -9.00
N GLY A 414 1.52 29.85 -8.51
CA GLY A 414 0.91 29.82 -7.17
C GLY A 414 -0.40 29.03 -7.06
N GLY A 415 -0.89 28.46 -8.16
CA GLY A 415 -2.21 27.84 -8.26
C GLY A 415 -3.37 28.83 -8.39
N VAL A 416 -4.59 28.30 -8.35
CA VAL A 416 -5.84 29.06 -8.34
C VAL A 416 -6.55 28.81 -7.03
N ARG A 417 -6.85 29.87 -6.29
CA ARG A 417 -7.56 29.79 -5.03
C ARG A 417 -9.05 29.55 -5.27
N ALA A 418 -9.68 28.77 -4.40
CA ALA A 418 -11.12 28.59 -4.32
C ALA A 418 -11.60 28.91 -2.90
N THR A 419 -12.69 29.64 -2.78
CA THR A 419 -13.34 29.96 -1.50
C THR A 419 -14.73 29.36 -1.45
N TYR A 420 -15.04 28.65 -0.37
CA TYR A 420 -16.38 28.11 -0.16
C TYR A 420 -17.35 29.24 0.19
N THR A 421 -18.40 29.39 -0.61
CA THR A 421 -19.49 30.35 -0.38
C THR A 421 -20.73 29.57 0.05
N PRO A 422 -21.16 29.67 1.32
CA PRO A 422 -22.41 29.07 1.75
C PRO A 422 -23.59 29.59 0.93
N SER A 423 -24.49 28.69 0.55
CA SER A 423 -25.76 29.04 -0.06
C SER A 423 -26.56 29.93 0.89
N LYS A 424 -27.28 30.89 0.31
CA LYS A 424 -28.28 31.67 1.04
C LYS A 424 -29.59 30.90 1.24
N PHE A 425 -29.72 29.72 0.62
CA PHE A 425 -30.86 28.84 0.74
C PHE A 425 -30.74 27.94 1.99
N SER A 426 -31.87 27.49 2.52
CA SER A 426 -31.97 26.76 3.80
C SER A 426 -31.53 25.29 3.72
N ASP A 427 -30.95 24.87 2.61
CA ASP A 427 -30.58 23.48 2.30
C ASP A 427 -29.18 23.09 2.82
N ASN A 428 -28.51 23.98 3.55
CA ASN A 428 -27.11 23.82 3.97
C ASN A 428 -26.12 23.60 2.82
N SER A 429 -26.53 23.86 1.57
CA SER A 429 -25.63 23.79 0.42
C SER A 429 -24.66 24.98 0.43
N GLY A 430 -23.60 24.90 -0.37
CA GLY A 430 -22.73 25.99 -0.72
C GLY A 430 -22.05 25.63 -2.03
N SER A 431 -21.17 26.50 -2.51
CA SER A 431 -20.38 26.18 -3.70
C SER A 431 -18.98 26.74 -3.54
N TRP A 432 -18.03 26.05 -4.16
CA TRP A 432 -16.69 26.59 -4.31
C TRP A 432 -16.69 27.66 -5.39
N VAL A 433 -16.16 28.83 -5.04
CA VAL A 433 -15.97 29.93 -6.00
C VAL A 433 -14.48 30.08 -6.23
N PHE A 434 -14.04 29.77 -7.44
CA PHE A 434 -12.65 29.97 -7.86
C PHE A 434 -12.36 31.45 -8.11
N ASP A 435 -11.20 31.91 -7.63
CA ASP A 435 -10.67 33.23 -7.93
C ASP A 435 -10.50 33.39 -9.45
N LYS A 436 -10.84 34.58 -9.97
CA LYS A 436 -10.69 34.88 -11.40
C LYS A 436 -9.24 34.68 -11.84
N VAL A 437 -9.02 33.70 -12.71
CA VAL A 437 -7.76 33.55 -13.42
C VAL A 437 -7.75 34.58 -14.54
N LYS A 438 -6.80 35.53 -14.51
CA LYS A 438 -6.54 36.41 -15.66
C LYS A 438 -5.97 35.56 -16.79
N THR A 439 -6.82 35.05 -17.68
CA THR A 439 -6.35 34.45 -18.93
C THR A 439 -6.10 35.55 -19.94
N ASN A 440 -5.03 35.42 -20.74
CA ASN A 440 -4.75 36.33 -21.85
C ASN A 440 -5.93 36.30 -22.85
N SER A 441 -6.83 37.27 -22.74
CA SER A 441 -7.71 37.93 -23.75
C SER A 441 -8.21 37.17 -25.00
N ALA A 442 -8.17 35.84 -25.03
CA ALA A 442 -8.59 35.00 -26.17
C ALA A 442 -9.53 33.86 -25.75
N MET A 443 -10.01 33.85 -24.50
CA MET A 443 -11.22 33.13 -24.12
C MET A 443 -12.40 34.02 -24.50
N ASN A 444 -13.16 33.62 -25.51
CA ASN A 444 -14.17 34.43 -26.19
C ASN A 444 -15.25 34.97 -25.20
N PRO A 445 -15.80 36.19 -25.40
CA PRO A 445 -16.78 36.83 -24.52
C PRO A 445 -18.16 36.14 -24.44
N ASP A 446 -18.38 35.08 -25.23
CA ASP A 446 -19.67 34.37 -25.34
C ASP A 446 -19.68 33.04 -24.56
N GLY A 447 -18.58 32.70 -23.87
CA GLY A 447 -18.58 31.66 -22.86
C GLY A 447 -18.99 32.28 -21.54
N SER A 448 -20.24 32.06 -21.11
CA SER A 448 -20.69 32.43 -19.78
C SER A 448 -19.70 31.86 -18.75
N PHE A 449 -18.87 32.73 -18.16
CA PHE A 449 -18.53 32.55 -16.76
C PHE A 449 -19.87 32.65 -16.04
N ASP A 450 -20.54 31.53 -15.81
CA ASP A 450 -21.66 31.55 -14.89
C ASP A 450 -21.06 31.87 -13.53
N LEU A 451 -21.24 33.12 -13.13
CA LEU A 451 -21.07 33.57 -11.76
C LEU A 451 -21.98 32.67 -10.93
N ASN A 452 -21.43 31.57 -10.38
CA ASN A 452 -22.00 30.57 -9.45
C ASN A 452 -21.53 29.12 -9.72
N THR A 453 -20.64 28.82 -10.69
CA THR A 453 -20.21 27.42 -10.92
C THR A 453 -19.03 27.00 -10.05
N HIS A 454 -19.16 25.86 -9.37
CA HIS A 454 -18.13 25.08 -8.66
C HIS A 454 -17.03 24.47 -9.57
N MET A 455 -16.91 24.95 -10.81
CA MET A 455 -16.02 24.41 -11.84
C MET A 455 -15.00 25.43 -12.32
N LEU A 456 -13.76 24.98 -12.48
CA LEU A 456 -12.64 25.71 -13.09
C LEU A 456 -12.31 25.14 -14.47
N TRP A 457 -12.34 25.98 -15.51
CA TRP A 457 -12.03 25.60 -16.88
C TRP A 457 -10.61 26.01 -17.28
N ILE A 458 -9.81 25.05 -17.72
CA ILE A 458 -8.41 25.26 -18.10
C ILE A 458 -8.21 24.79 -19.54
N LYS A 459 -7.60 25.61 -20.40
CA LYS A 459 -7.30 25.19 -21.78
C LYS A 459 -6.32 24.02 -21.77
N THR A 460 -6.64 22.93 -22.45
CA THR A 460 -5.77 21.76 -22.54
C THR A 460 -4.51 22.08 -23.35
N ASP A 461 -3.36 21.61 -22.86
CA ASP A 461 -2.15 21.49 -23.69
C ASP A 461 -2.29 20.22 -24.55
N VAL A 462 -2.77 20.40 -25.79
CA VAL A 462 -3.08 19.32 -26.73
C VAL A 462 -1.88 18.40 -26.97
N ALA A 463 -0.65 18.91 -26.86
CA ALA A 463 0.56 18.10 -27.04
C ALA A 463 0.80 17.10 -25.88
N LYS A 464 0.41 17.45 -24.64
CA LYS A 464 0.55 16.56 -23.48
C LYS A 464 -0.57 15.51 -23.40
N ALA A 465 -1.79 15.88 -23.80
CA ALA A 465 -2.94 14.98 -23.89
C ALA A 465 -2.69 13.81 -24.87
N GLN A 466 -2.01 14.08 -25.99
CA GLN A 466 -1.70 13.06 -27.01
C GLN A 466 -0.65 12.03 -26.60
N MET A 467 0.16 12.29 -25.57
CA MET A 467 1.23 11.40 -25.12
C MET A 467 0.82 10.42 -24.01
N GLY A 468 -0.45 10.44 -23.58
CA GLY A 468 -0.93 9.59 -22.48
C GLY A 468 -0.30 9.89 -21.11
N LYS A 469 0.41 11.02 -20.97
CA LYS A 469 0.99 11.50 -19.72
C LYS A 469 0.12 12.60 -19.16
N TRP A 470 -0.89 12.21 -18.41
CA TRP A 470 -1.85 13.15 -17.86
C TRP A 470 -1.26 13.91 -16.67
N PRO A 471 -1.51 15.22 -16.58
CA PRO A 471 -0.97 16.05 -15.52
C PRO A 471 -1.64 15.71 -14.18
N VAL A 472 -0.84 15.60 -13.12
CA VAL A 472 -1.35 15.50 -11.75
C VAL A 472 -1.75 16.90 -11.28
N TYR A 473 -2.96 17.04 -10.76
CA TYR A 473 -3.39 18.24 -10.05
C TYR A 473 -3.36 17.98 -8.54
N ALA A 474 -3.12 19.04 -7.78
CA ALA A 474 -3.13 19.01 -6.33
C ALA A 474 -4.12 20.03 -5.77
N LEU A 475 -4.92 19.63 -4.79
CA LEU A 475 -5.78 20.50 -4.00
C LEU A 475 -5.13 20.68 -2.63
N GLU A 476 -4.69 21.88 -2.32
CA GLU A 476 -4.16 22.25 -1.01
C GLU A 476 -5.23 23.01 -0.24
N VAL A 477 -5.58 22.59 0.98
CA VAL A 477 -6.60 23.27 1.79
C VAL A 477 -6.00 23.89 3.02
N PHE A 478 -6.40 25.13 3.31
CA PHE A 478 -5.82 25.98 4.34
C PHE A 478 -6.85 26.38 5.39
N ASP A 479 -6.39 26.51 6.63
CA ASP A 479 -7.19 27.05 7.73
C ASP A 479 -7.25 28.58 7.70
N ARG A 480 -8.01 29.16 8.64
CA ARG A 480 -8.15 30.62 8.78
C ARG A 480 -6.85 31.33 9.17
N THR A 481 -5.84 30.60 9.66
CA THR A 481 -4.51 31.12 9.96
C THR A 481 -3.57 31.06 8.75
N GLY A 482 -4.00 30.42 7.65
CA GLY A 482 -3.18 30.17 6.46
C GLY A 482 -2.28 28.94 6.60
N LYS A 483 -2.49 28.10 7.62
CA LYS A 483 -1.77 26.84 7.76
C LYS A 483 -2.42 25.80 6.84
N LEU A 484 -1.57 25.08 6.11
CA LEU A 484 -1.99 23.94 5.30
C LEU A 484 -2.56 22.84 6.21
N ILE A 485 -3.80 22.43 5.95
CA ILE A 485 -4.53 21.39 6.66
C ILE A 485 -4.30 20.04 5.97
N TYR A 486 -4.44 19.96 4.65
CA TYR A 486 -4.18 18.75 3.87
C TYR A 486 -3.88 19.05 2.39
N ILE A 487 -3.39 18.03 1.68
CA ILE A 487 -3.20 18.02 0.24
C ILE A 487 -3.84 16.75 -0.34
N GLU A 488 -4.68 16.90 -1.34
CA GLU A 488 -5.17 15.82 -2.19
C GLU A 488 -4.52 15.92 -3.58
N ARG A 489 -4.29 14.78 -4.24
CA ARG A 489 -3.75 14.72 -5.59
C ARG A 489 -4.61 13.82 -6.44
N GLU A 490 -4.98 14.30 -7.61
CA GLU A 490 -5.79 13.54 -8.55
C GLU A 490 -5.21 13.63 -9.96
N VAL A 491 -5.29 12.51 -10.67
CA VAL A 491 -5.02 12.43 -12.11
C VAL A 491 -6.37 12.49 -12.81
N PRO A 492 -6.50 13.24 -13.91
CA PRO A 492 -7.76 13.32 -14.63
C PRO A 492 -8.34 11.93 -14.97
N SER A 493 -9.66 11.79 -14.88
CA SER A 493 -10.38 10.65 -15.45
C SER A 493 -10.52 10.84 -16.95
N ILE A 494 -9.93 9.95 -17.76
CA ILE A 494 -10.07 10.00 -19.22
C ILE A 494 -10.82 8.78 -19.72
N PRO A 495 -11.88 8.98 -20.52
CA PRO A 495 -12.50 7.92 -21.29
C PRO A 495 -11.44 7.18 -22.13
N VAL A 496 -11.27 5.88 -21.89
CA VAL A 496 -10.49 5.05 -22.81
C VAL A 496 -11.32 4.90 -24.08
N VAL A 497 -11.11 5.77 -25.06
CA VAL A 497 -11.73 5.63 -26.38
C VAL A 497 -11.26 4.27 -26.96
N PRO A 498 -12.18 3.36 -27.33
CA PRO A 498 -11.78 2.14 -28.01
C PRO A 498 -11.04 2.52 -29.29
N ARG A 499 -9.79 2.06 -29.46
CA ARG A 499 -9.16 2.13 -30.77
C ARG A 499 -10.04 1.32 -31.73
N THR A 500 -10.61 2.00 -32.72
CA THR A 500 -11.37 1.39 -33.80
C THR A 500 -10.45 0.59 -34.72
#